data_AF-A0A2V2XPG0-F1
#
_entry.id   AF-A0A2V2XPG0-F1
#
_cell.length_a   1.000
_cell.length_b   1.000
_cell.length_c   1.000
_cell.angle_alpha   90.00
_cell.angle_beta   90.00
_cell.angle_gamma   90.00
#
_symmetry.space_group_name_H-M   'P 1'
#
loop_
_entity.id
_entity.type
_entity.pdbx_description
1 polymer ?
#
loop_
_entity_poly.entity_id
_entity_poly.type
_entity_poly.pdbx_seq_one_letter_code
_entity_poly.pdbx_strand_id
1 'polypeptide(L)' 'LGRIALDSMHIHISGIEYGSRGEIKHLNLEESDLNYKDILRALKDFKAKGVVISESPNIEGDAILMKNTYESL' A
#
# COMPACT_ATOMS: atom_id res chain seq x y z
N LEU A 1 8.52 8.07 -18.50
CA LEU A 1 7.51 7.07 -18.08
C LEU A 1 6.12 7.67 -18.27
N GLY A 2 5.12 6.87 -18.60
CA GLY A 2 3.76 7.31 -18.93
C GLY A 2 2.78 6.16 -18.69
N ARG A 3 1.68 6.09 -19.45
CA ARG A 3 0.66 5.04 -19.27
C ARG A 3 1.22 3.62 -19.16
N ILE A 4 2.23 3.30 -19.96
CA ILE A 4 2.91 1.99 -19.97
C ILE A 4 3.44 1.58 -18.59
N ALA A 5 3.95 2.54 -17.81
CA ALA A 5 4.44 2.27 -16.46
C ALA A 5 3.30 1.91 -15.50
N LEU A 6 2.18 2.64 -15.60
CA LEU A 6 1.00 2.43 -14.77
C LEU A 6 0.29 1.10 -15.07
N ASP A 7 0.51 0.52 -16.24
CA ASP A 7 -0.08 -0.77 -16.62
C ASP A 7 0.71 -2.00 -16.10
N SER A 8 1.88 -1.80 -15.47
CA SER A 8 2.72 -2.88 -14.95
C SER A 8 3.48 -2.46 -13.68
N MET A 9 2.73 -2.01 -12.68
CA MET A 9 3.26 -1.57 -11.38
C MET A 9 3.60 -2.77 -10.48
N HIS A 10 4.68 -2.62 -9.71
CA HIS A 10 5.01 -3.52 -8.61
C HIS A 10 5.21 -2.65 -7.37
N ILE A 11 4.31 -2.78 -6.40
CA ILE A 11 4.22 -1.86 -5.26
C ILE A 11 4.28 -2.68 -3.97
N HIS A 12 5.14 -2.27 -3.05
CA HIS A 12 5.22 -2.82 -1.71
C HIS A 12 4.66 -1.78 -0.74
N ILE A 13 3.77 -2.20 0.15
CA ILE A 13 3.10 -1.31 1.10
C ILE A 13 3.23 -1.89 2.51
N SER A 14 3.73 -1.06 3.43
CA SER A 14 3.75 -1.30 4.87
C SER A 14 3.63 0.04 5.60
N GLY A 15 3.11 0.01 6.83
CA GLY A 15 3.29 1.12 7.75
C GLY A 15 4.74 1.19 8.22
N ILE A 16 5.25 2.36 8.59
CA ILE A 16 6.63 2.50 9.09
C ILE A 16 6.63 3.28 10.41
N GLU A 17 7.31 2.74 11.42
CA GLU A 17 7.70 3.48 12.61
C GLU A 17 9.01 4.22 12.35
N TYR A 18 9.00 5.55 12.51
CA TYR A 18 10.17 6.39 12.35
C TYR A 18 10.75 6.83 13.70
N GLY A 19 12.07 6.78 13.80
CA GLY A 19 12.85 7.36 14.88
C GLY A 19 13.75 8.50 14.40
N SER A 20 14.53 9.05 15.33
CA SER A 20 15.50 10.11 15.03
C SER A 20 16.61 9.73 14.03
N ARG A 21 16.76 8.42 13.72
CA ARG A 21 17.76 7.88 12.78
C ARG A 21 17.14 7.23 11.53
N GLY A 22 15.84 7.47 11.28
CA GLY A 22 15.12 6.89 10.14
C GLY A 22 14.18 5.77 10.56
N GLU A 23 13.92 4.85 9.63
CA GLU A 23 13.07 3.69 9.86
C GLU A 23 13.57 2.83 11.03
N ILE A 24 12.64 2.47 11.92
CA ILE A 24 12.88 1.52 13.02
C ILE A 24 12.36 0.14 12.63
N LYS A 25 11.09 0.07 12.16
CA LYS A 25 10.42 -1.18 11.80
C LYS A 25 9.17 -0.93 10.96
N HIS A 26 8.70 -1.98 10.31
CA HIS A 26 7.37 -2.01 9.70
C HIS A 26 6.26 -2.10 10.76
N LEU A 27 5.10 -1.54 10.44
CA LEU A 27 3.86 -1.56 11.22
C LEU A 27 2.72 -2.11 10.36
N ASN A 28 1.67 -2.62 11.00
CA ASN A 28 0.43 -2.88 10.27
C ASN A 28 -0.20 -1.55 9.83
N LEU A 29 -0.98 -1.57 8.75
CA LEU A 29 -1.51 -0.35 8.15
C LEU A 29 -2.37 0.45 9.13
N GLU A 30 -3.23 -0.22 9.91
CA GLU A 30 -4.10 0.41 10.91
C GLU A 30 -3.34 1.00 12.10
N GLU A 31 -2.09 0.58 12.31
CA GLU A 31 -1.22 1.07 13.39
C GLU A 31 -0.30 2.21 12.93
N SER A 32 -0.34 2.55 11.64
CA SER A 32 0.55 3.53 11.01
C SER A 32 -0.17 4.82 10.61
N ASP A 33 0.61 5.86 10.34
CA ASP A 33 0.11 7.12 9.79
C ASP A 33 -0.04 7.11 8.25
N LEU A 34 0.27 5.98 7.60
CA LEU A 34 0.16 5.82 6.16
C LEU A 34 -1.31 5.84 5.71
N ASN A 35 -1.67 6.82 4.89
CA ASN A 35 -3.01 6.89 4.30
C ASN A 35 -3.17 5.93 3.10
N TYR A 36 -3.18 4.63 3.40
CA TYR A 36 -3.29 3.56 2.41
C TYR A 36 -4.60 3.64 1.61
N LYS A 37 -5.68 4.18 2.20
CA LYS A 37 -6.98 4.33 1.52
C LYS A 37 -6.89 5.28 0.32
N ASP A 38 -6.19 6.40 0.46
CA ASP A 38 -6.02 7.34 -0.65
C ASP A 38 -5.01 6.84 -1.69
N ILE A 39 -4.02 6.04 -1.28
CA ILE A 39 -3.15 5.31 -2.23
C ILE A 39 -4.00 4.39 -3.11
N LEU A 40 -4.86 3.57 -2.50
CA LEU A 40 -5.75 2.66 -3.22
C LEU A 40 -6.72 3.41 -4.14
N ARG A 41 -7.27 4.55 -3.69
CA ARG A 41 -8.12 5.41 -4.51
C ARG A 41 -7.36 5.96 -5.71
N ALA A 42 -6.14 6.47 -5.52
CA ALA A 42 -5.31 6.94 -6.61
C ALA A 42 -5.02 5.82 -7.63
N LEU A 43 -4.65 4.62 -7.18
CA LEU A 43 -4.43 3.48 -8.07
C LEU A 43 -5.69 3.17 -8.91
N LYS A 44 -6.88 3.25 -8.30
CA LYS A 44 -8.16 3.06 -8.99
C LYS A 44 -8.46 4.17 -10.00
N ASP A 45 -8.33 5.43 -9.59
CA ASP A 45 -8.63 6.61 -10.42
C ASP A 45 -7.75 6.66 -11.67
N PHE A 46 -6.47 6.31 -11.52
CA PHE A 46 -5.52 6.23 -12.63
C PHE A 46 -5.62 4.91 -13.42
N LYS A 47 -6.53 3.99 -13.03
CA LYS A 47 -6.67 2.65 -13.62
C LYS A 47 -5.32 1.94 -13.69
N ALA A 48 -4.51 2.06 -12.64
CA ALA A 48 -3.22 1.39 -12.55
C ALA A 48 -3.42 -0.13 -12.52
N LYS A 49 -2.48 -0.87 -13.07
CA LYS A 49 -2.46 -2.32 -13.11
C LYS A 49 -1.14 -2.84 -12.59
N GLY A 50 -1.14 -4.08 -12.12
CA GLY A 50 0.04 -4.72 -11.58
C GLY A 50 -0.26 -5.39 -10.25
N VAL A 51 0.74 -5.44 -9.39
CA VAL A 51 0.68 -6.14 -8.10
C VAL A 51 1.00 -5.19 -6.97
N VAL A 52 0.18 -5.25 -5.92
CA VAL A 52 0.42 -4.63 -4.62
C VAL A 52 0.69 -5.74 -3.61
N ILE A 53 1.80 -5.62 -2.89
CA ILE A 53 2.27 -6.58 -1.89
C ILE A 53 2.24 -5.92 -0.52
N SER A 54 1.68 -6.61 0.47
CA SER A 54 1.80 -6.21 1.88
C SER A 54 3.17 -6.64 2.41
N GLU A 55 3.90 -5.71 3.02
CA GLU A 55 5.14 -5.99 3.77
C GLU A 55 4.99 -5.67 5.26
N SER A 56 3.76 -5.46 5.73
CA SER A 56 3.46 -5.31 7.15
C SER A 56 3.82 -6.57 7.95
N PRO A 57 3.99 -6.46 9.28
CA PRO A 57 4.17 -7.63 10.15
C PRO A 57 3.06 -8.69 10.00
N ASN A 58 1.81 -8.27 9.79
CA ASN A 58 0.68 -9.15 9.41
C ASN A 58 0.38 -9.05 7.90
N ILE A 59 1.14 -9.80 7.11
CA ILE A 59 1.11 -9.74 5.64
C ILE A 59 -0.30 -10.05 5.11
N GLU A 60 -0.88 -11.18 5.49
CA GLU A 60 -2.17 -11.64 4.99
C GLU A 60 -3.32 -10.75 5.45
N GLY A 61 -3.28 -10.30 6.71
CA GLY A 61 -4.28 -9.41 7.27
C GLY A 61 -4.36 -8.09 6.51
N ASP A 62 -3.22 -7.45 6.30
CA ASP A 62 -3.16 -6.17 5.58
C ASP A 62 -3.41 -6.34 4.07
N ALA A 63 -3.01 -7.47 3.47
CA ALA A 63 -3.37 -7.78 2.09
C ALA A 63 -4.89 -7.89 1.90
N ILE A 64 -5.59 -8.58 2.82
CA ILE A 64 -7.05 -8.68 2.80
C ILE A 64 -7.70 -7.32 3.07
N LEU A 65 -7.18 -6.55 4.03
CA LEU A 65 -7.65 -5.20 4.34
C LEU A 65 -7.58 -4.29 3.12
N MET A 66 -6.43 -4.26 2.44
CA MET A 66 -6.25 -3.47 1.22
C MET A 66 -7.17 -3.93 0.10
N LYS A 67 -7.31 -5.24 -0.12
CA LYS A 67 -8.21 -5.80 -1.13
C LYS A 67 -9.66 -5.35 -0.88
N ASN A 68 -10.18 -5.58 0.33
CA ASN A 68 -11.55 -5.25 0.70
C ASN A 68 -11.79 -3.73 0.59
N THR A 69 -10.82 -2.93 1.02
CA THR A 69 -10.87 -1.47 0.89
C THR A 69 -10.98 -1.07 -0.59
N TYR A 70 -10.11 -1.60 -1.45
CA TYR A 70 -10.12 -1.29 -2.89
C TYR A 70 -11.41 -1.72 -3.59
N GLU A 71 -11.96 -2.89 -3.25
CA GLU A 71 -13.23 -3.39 -3.79
C GLU A 71 -14.45 -2.56 -3.34
N SER A 72 -14.36 -1.87 -2.20
CA SER A 72 -15.42 -0.99 -1.69
C SER A 72 -15.42 0.43 -2.26
N LEU A 73 -14.31 0.86 -2.87
CA LEU A 73 -14.23 2.11 -3.63
C LEU A 73 -15.00 1.98 -4.95
#